data_AF-A0A7X8I6G5-F1
#
_entry.id   AF-A0A7X8I6G5-F1
#
_cell.length_a   1.000
_cell.length_b   1.000
_cell.length_c   1.000
_cell.angle_alpha   90.00
_cell.angle_beta   90.00
_cell.angle_gamma   90.00
#
_symmetry.space_group_name_H-M   'P 1'
#
loop_
_entity.id
_entity.type
_entity.pdbx_description
1 polymer ?
#
loop_
_entity_poly.entity_id
_entity_poly.type
_entity_poly.pdbx_seq_one_letter_code
_entity_poly.pdbx_strand_id
1 'polypeptide(L)'
;MKKFYFYFKAIFTVKTLTVSMVFLLTSCYSEYLTIDYDVHWGAAWNDNHTKVAFVASKMAYRSAEGIAAFPDGGKPKYLLKDVGLYVFDCESKLLEKLITFSDLTSLLGPWRAKWSVTLALTDTMAYYLISPVPYWDWIIENARTPKSLQAITSLKEKYGQPRAFNVYTKTDTAIDTTTFNNLLIKSEKCDLTSINRQLAEIPLADWDLILDEIYPKSDREYIEETIYLINSSSKTRRAVVEQIIAKKRKSKIESILKEMDDYKNSLEEPWKSIYEQKSKKTYDQIKSLL
;
A
#
# COMPACT_ATOMS: atom_id res chain seq x y z
N MET A 1 -25.03 -44.12 38.41
CA MET A 1 -24.53 -43.90 37.02
C MET A 1 -25.18 -42.71 36.29
N LYS A 2 -26.52 -42.57 36.21
CA LYS A 2 -27.15 -41.44 35.48
C LYS A 2 -26.74 -40.02 35.91
N LYS A 3 -26.64 -39.73 37.22
CA LYS A 3 -26.22 -38.39 37.71
C LYS A 3 -24.79 -38.01 37.30
N PHE A 4 -23.87 -38.97 37.27
CA PHE A 4 -22.47 -38.74 36.89
C PHE A 4 -22.34 -38.42 35.40
N TYR A 5 -23.13 -39.08 34.55
CA TYR A 5 -23.19 -38.82 33.11
C TYR A 5 -23.71 -37.40 32.79
N PHE A 6 -24.76 -36.94 33.47
CA PHE A 6 -25.29 -35.58 33.27
C PHE A 6 -24.30 -34.50 33.71
N TYR A 7 -23.58 -34.72 34.81
CA TYR A 7 -22.55 -33.81 35.29
C TYR A 7 -21.38 -33.70 34.30
N PHE A 8 -20.92 -34.84 33.78
CA PHE A 8 -19.85 -34.87 32.79
C PHE A 8 -20.25 -34.18 31.46
N LYS A 9 -21.50 -34.40 31.01
CA LYS A 9 -22.04 -33.75 29.81
C LYS A 9 -22.16 -32.23 29.98
N ALA A 10 -22.60 -31.75 31.15
CA ALA A 10 -22.70 -30.32 31.44
C ALA A 10 -21.32 -29.64 31.45
N ILE A 11 -20.32 -30.27 32.09
CA ILE A 11 -18.94 -29.76 32.09
C ILE A 11 -18.37 -29.71 30.68
N PHE A 12 -18.58 -30.76 29.88
CA PHE A 12 -18.12 -30.79 28.50
C PHE A 12 -18.75 -29.66 27.67
N THR A 13 -20.07 -29.49 27.71
CA THR A 13 -20.76 -28.42 26.98
C THR A 13 -20.29 -27.02 27.39
N VAL A 14 -20.12 -26.77 28.69
CA VAL A 14 -19.62 -25.47 29.17
C VAL A 14 -18.21 -25.21 28.67
N LYS A 15 -17.31 -26.20 28.74
CA LYS A 15 -15.94 -26.05 28.22
C LYS A 15 -15.92 -25.80 26.72
N THR A 16 -16.72 -26.51 25.93
CA THR A 16 -16.80 -26.29 24.48
C THR A 16 -17.36 -24.91 24.15
N LEU A 17 -18.36 -24.43 24.90
CA LEU A 17 -18.92 -23.09 24.70
C LEU A 17 -17.91 -22.00 25.05
N THR A 18 -17.19 -22.13 26.17
CA THR A 18 -16.15 -21.18 26.58
C THR A 18 -15.02 -21.12 25.56
N VAL A 19 -14.56 -22.27 25.07
CA VAL A 19 -13.52 -22.34 24.02
C VAL A 19 -14.01 -21.68 22.72
N SER A 20 -15.22 -22.02 22.26
CA SER A 20 -15.81 -21.40 21.07
C SER A 20 -15.98 -19.88 21.21
N MET A 21 -16.36 -19.41 22.41
CA MET A 21 -16.51 -17.98 22.69
C MET A 21 -15.16 -17.26 22.72
N VAL A 22 -14.10 -17.91 23.22
CA VAL A 22 -12.72 -17.38 23.12
C VAL A 22 -12.26 -17.30 21.66
N PHE A 23 -12.60 -18.28 20.81
CA PHE A 23 -12.33 -18.21 19.38
C PHE A 23 -13.12 -17.11 18.64
N LEU A 24 -14.30 -16.73 19.14
CA LEU A 24 -15.07 -15.61 18.59
C LEU A 24 -14.51 -14.24 19.01
N LEU A 25 -13.74 -14.17 20.09
CA LEU A 25 -13.20 -12.94 20.64
C LEU A 25 -11.78 -12.61 20.14
N THR A 26 -11.08 -13.54 19.50
CA THR A 26 -9.77 -13.24 18.90
C THR A 26 -9.95 -12.51 17.56
N SER A 27 -9.25 -11.38 17.41
CA SER A 27 -9.30 -10.61 16.16
C SER A 27 -8.83 -11.48 15.01
N CYS A 28 -9.65 -11.60 13.96
CA CYS A 28 -9.28 -12.31 12.72
C CYS A 28 -8.25 -11.54 11.88
N TYR A 29 -7.74 -10.41 12.38
CA TYR A 29 -6.80 -9.56 11.68
C TYR A 29 -5.76 -9.03 12.65
N SER A 30 -4.54 -8.90 12.16
CA SER A 30 -3.42 -8.33 12.91
C SER A 30 -3.76 -6.98 13.50
N GLU A 31 -3.40 -6.69 14.73
CA GLU A 31 -3.59 -5.35 15.33
C GLU A 31 -2.64 -4.30 14.71
N TYR A 32 -1.75 -4.71 13.81
CA TYR A 32 -0.72 -3.87 13.22
C TYR A 32 -1.09 -3.43 11.81
N LEU A 33 -0.82 -2.16 11.52
CA LEU A 33 -1.03 -1.59 10.19
C LEU A 33 0.13 -1.96 9.27
N THR A 34 -0.16 -2.47 8.09
CA THR A 34 0.80 -2.54 6.99
C THR A 34 0.47 -1.49 5.95
N ILE A 35 1.39 -0.56 5.71
CA ILE A 35 1.33 0.40 4.60
C ILE A 35 2.25 -0.07 3.49
N ASP A 36 1.80 0.09 2.24
CA ASP A 36 2.61 -0.18 1.06
C ASP A 36 2.25 0.75 -0.12
N TYR A 37 3.22 0.92 -1.02
CA TYR A 37 3.01 1.47 -2.36
C TYR A 37 3.88 0.72 -3.37
N ASP A 38 3.38 0.59 -4.60
CA ASP A 38 4.08 -0.08 -5.71
C ASP A 38 3.86 0.68 -7.01
N VAL A 39 4.96 0.93 -7.72
CA VAL A 39 4.97 1.62 -9.01
C VAL A 39 4.74 0.61 -10.13
N HIS A 40 3.80 0.92 -11.01
CA HIS A 40 3.44 0.07 -12.14
C HIS A 40 4.46 0.19 -13.26
N TRP A 41 4.52 -0.85 -14.10
CA TRP A 41 5.32 -0.80 -15.31
C TRP A 41 4.79 0.28 -16.27
N GLY A 42 5.69 0.81 -17.10
CA GLY A 42 5.32 1.81 -18.11
C GLY A 42 5.48 3.26 -17.67
N ALA A 43 6.31 3.54 -16.66
CA ALA A 43 6.71 4.90 -16.33
C ALA A 43 7.39 5.60 -17.54
N ALA A 44 7.15 6.89 -17.72
CA ALA A 44 7.61 7.65 -18.88
C ALA A 44 8.18 9.01 -18.47
N TRP A 45 9.32 9.37 -19.06
CA TRP A 45 9.92 10.70 -18.89
C TRP A 45 9.21 11.74 -19.73
N ASN A 46 9.27 13.01 -19.30
CA ASN A 46 9.06 14.14 -20.21
C ASN A 46 10.29 14.34 -21.11
N ASP A 47 10.14 15.13 -22.18
CA ASP A 47 11.21 15.38 -23.17
C ASP A 47 12.54 15.84 -22.57
N ASN A 48 12.51 16.57 -21.44
CA ASN A 48 13.69 17.11 -20.77
C ASN A 48 14.26 16.23 -19.65
N HIS A 49 13.68 15.06 -19.39
CA HIS A 49 14.06 14.15 -18.29
C HIS A 49 14.06 14.78 -16.89
N THR A 50 13.21 15.78 -16.68
CA THR A 50 13.04 16.45 -15.38
C THR A 50 11.87 15.88 -14.58
N LYS A 51 10.89 15.28 -15.26
CA LYS A 51 9.67 14.73 -14.66
C LYS A 51 9.40 13.32 -15.16
N VAL A 52 8.84 12.48 -14.28
CA VAL A 52 8.37 11.14 -14.64
C VAL A 52 6.88 11.00 -14.35
N ALA A 53 6.11 10.53 -15.33
CA ALA A 53 4.75 10.05 -15.11
C ALA A 53 4.76 8.56 -14.85
N PHE A 54 3.99 8.11 -13.87
CA PHE A 54 3.82 6.70 -13.56
C PHE A 54 2.47 6.44 -12.91
N VAL A 55 1.97 5.21 -13.06
CA VAL A 55 0.85 4.72 -12.28
C VAL A 55 1.40 4.04 -11.03
N ALA A 56 0.79 4.29 -9.88
CA ALA A 56 1.16 3.61 -8.64
C ALA A 56 -0.07 3.19 -7.86
N SER A 57 0.07 2.05 -7.20
CA SER A 57 -0.85 1.58 -6.18
C SER A 57 -0.37 2.03 -4.82
N LYS A 58 -1.31 2.42 -3.97
CA LYS A 58 -1.07 2.58 -2.53
C LYS A 58 -2.11 1.82 -1.74
N MET A 59 -1.68 1.24 -0.64
CA MET A 59 -2.52 0.39 0.18
C MET A 59 -2.16 0.51 1.64
N ALA A 60 -3.18 0.36 2.48
CA ALA A 60 -3.00 0.14 3.89
C ALA A 60 -3.95 -0.96 4.34
N TYR A 61 -3.43 -1.94 5.06
CA TYR A 61 -4.19 -3.13 5.42
C TYR A 61 -3.72 -3.74 6.73
N ARG A 62 -4.61 -4.53 7.33
CA ARG A 62 -4.31 -5.42 8.44
C ARG A 62 -4.26 -6.84 7.91
N SER A 63 -3.14 -7.53 8.10
CA SER A 63 -2.97 -8.93 7.67
C SER A 63 -4.03 -9.82 8.30
N ALA A 64 -4.47 -10.86 7.59
CA ALA A 64 -5.37 -11.85 8.16
C ALA A 64 -4.62 -12.67 9.22
N GLU A 65 -5.29 -12.95 10.33
CA GLU A 65 -4.77 -13.76 11.44
C GLU A 65 -5.83 -14.76 11.91
N GLY A 66 -5.40 -15.78 12.66
CA GLY A 66 -6.28 -16.84 13.15
C GLY A 66 -7.01 -17.54 12.01
N ILE A 67 -8.33 -17.67 12.13
CA ILE A 67 -9.17 -18.38 11.15
C ILE A 67 -9.16 -17.69 9.79
N ALA A 68 -9.06 -16.36 9.73
CA ALA A 68 -9.07 -15.65 8.46
C ALA A 68 -7.80 -15.86 7.64
N ALA A 69 -6.72 -16.35 8.24
CA ALA A 69 -5.48 -16.68 7.54
C ALA A 69 -5.54 -18.02 6.78
N PHE A 70 -6.56 -18.86 7.01
CA PHE A 70 -6.70 -20.14 6.31
C PHE A 70 -7.48 -20.01 4.98
N PRO A 71 -7.15 -20.80 3.94
CA PRO A 71 -6.04 -21.76 3.85
C PRO A 71 -4.68 -21.15 3.45
N ASP A 72 -4.68 -20.04 2.69
CA ASP A 72 -3.49 -19.53 1.98
C ASP A 72 -3.07 -18.13 2.47
N GLY A 73 -2.89 -17.96 3.77
CA GLY A 73 -2.55 -16.66 4.38
C GLY A 73 -3.71 -15.66 4.44
N GLY A 74 -4.88 -16.03 3.91
CA GLY A 74 -6.10 -15.28 4.06
C GLY A 74 -6.20 -14.02 3.20
N LYS A 75 -7.34 -13.34 3.30
CA LYS A 75 -7.55 -12.04 2.67
C LYS A 75 -7.31 -10.94 3.70
N PRO A 76 -6.35 -10.02 3.50
CA PRO A 76 -6.15 -8.93 4.45
C PRO A 76 -7.35 -7.98 4.46
N LYS A 77 -7.55 -7.32 5.61
CA LYS A 77 -8.53 -6.25 5.76
C LYS A 77 -7.91 -4.95 5.29
N TYR A 78 -8.24 -4.56 4.07
CA TYR A 78 -7.84 -3.27 3.54
C TYR A 78 -8.58 -2.13 4.23
N LEU A 79 -7.82 -1.16 4.71
CA LEU A 79 -8.30 0.13 5.21
C LEU A 79 -8.22 1.19 4.09
N LEU A 80 -7.22 1.06 3.21
CA LEU A 80 -7.02 1.92 2.05
C LEU A 80 -6.58 1.08 0.84
N LYS A 81 -7.16 1.37 -0.32
CA LYS A 81 -6.71 0.89 -1.64
C LYS A 81 -6.96 2.00 -2.65
N ASP A 82 -5.90 2.47 -3.27
CA ASP A 82 -5.99 3.47 -4.32
C ASP A 82 -4.96 3.16 -5.41
N VAL A 83 -5.32 3.41 -6.66
CA VAL A 83 -4.41 3.40 -7.80
C VAL A 83 -4.59 4.71 -8.51
N GLY A 84 -3.49 5.41 -8.77
CA GLY A 84 -3.54 6.72 -9.39
C GLY A 84 -2.41 6.94 -10.39
N LEU A 85 -2.59 7.96 -11.23
CA LEU A 85 -1.54 8.51 -12.07
C LEU A 85 -0.83 9.61 -11.28
N TYR A 86 0.49 9.55 -11.28
CA TYR A 86 1.35 10.49 -10.58
C TYR A 86 2.35 11.11 -11.56
N VAL A 87 2.78 12.32 -11.26
CA VAL A 87 3.96 12.94 -11.84
C VAL A 87 4.93 13.27 -10.71
N PHE A 88 6.19 12.88 -10.90
CA PHE A 88 7.27 13.17 -9.97
C PHE A 88 8.29 14.09 -10.62
N ASP A 89 8.50 15.25 -10.01
CA ASP A 89 9.55 16.18 -10.39
C ASP A 89 10.86 15.79 -9.72
N CYS A 90 11.85 15.43 -10.53
CA CYS A 90 13.11 14.88 -10.05
C CYS A 90 14.01 15.94 -9.41
N GLU A 91 13.85 17.22 -9.77
CA GLU A 91 14.64 18.31 -9.22
C GLU A 91 14.03 18.81 -7.91
N SER A 92 12.74 19.15 -7.93
CA SER A 92 12.06 19.69 -6.75
C SER A 92 11.65 18.61 -5.74
N LYS A 93 11.80 17.33 -6.10
CA LYS A 93 11.35 16.16 -5.32
C LYS A 93 9.86 16.23 -4.98
N LEU A 94 9.05 16.87 -5.82
CA LEU A 94 7.61 16.98 -5.62
C LEU A 94 6.90 15.82 -6.29
N LEU A 95 6.07 15.12 -5.52
CA LEU A 95 5.17 14.09 -6.01
C LEU A 95 3.76 14.65 -6.10
N GLU A 96 3.20 14.64 -7.30
CA GLU A 96 1.83 15.10 -7.53
C GLU A 96 0.95 13.96 -8.04
N LYS A 97 -0.18 13.74 -7.38
CA LYS A 97 -1.23 12.84 -7.86
C LYS A 97 -2.13 13.59 -8.84
N LEU A 98 -2.19 13.13 -10.08
CA LEU A 98 -3.00 13.75 -11.12
C LEU A 98 -4.45 13.28 -11.08
N ILE A 99 -4.68 11.97 -11.05
CA ILE A 99 -6.01 11.35 -11.04
C ILE A 99 -6.00 10.02 -10.30
N THR A 100 -7.14 9.64 -9.72
CA THR A 100 -7.38 8.31 -9.14
C THR A 100 -8.24 7.46 -10.08
N PHE A 101 -7.95 6.17 -10.11
CA PHE A 101 -8.70 5.14 -10.83
C PHE A 101 -9.54 4.31 -9.84
N SER A 102 -10.25 4.97 -8.92
CA SER A 102 -10.98 4.31 -7.83
C SER A 102 -12.06 3.33 -8.31
N ASP A 103 -12.74 3.66 -9.41
CA ASP A 103 -13.73 2.81 -10.07
C ASP A 103 -13.11 1.53 -10.65
N LEU A 104 -11.97 1.64 -11.34
CA LEU A 104 -11.22 0.51 -11.87
C LEU A 104 -10.50 -0.28 -10.77
N THR A 105 -10.05 0.40 -9.71
CA THR A 105 -9.45 -0.22 -8.51
C THR A 105 -10.47 -1.06 -7.74
N SER A 106 -11.74 -0.66 -7.76
CA SER A 106 -12.82 -1.45 -7.16
C SER A 106 -13.03 -2.78 -7.89
N LEU A 107 -12.78 -2.80 -9.21
CA LEU A 107 -12.88 -3.99 -10.06
C LEU A 107 -11.61 -4.87 -9.97
N LEU A 108 -10.44 -4.28 -10.16
CA LEU A 108 -9.17 -5.02 -10.30
C LEU A 108 -8.46 -5.24 -8.96
N GLY A 109 -8.60 -4.30 -8.03
CA GLY A 109 -7.78 -4.18 -6.84
C GLY A 109 -6.45 -3.46 -7.11
N PRO A 110 -5.61 -3.25 -6.08
CA PRO A 110 -4.39 -2.45 -6.16
C PRO A 110 -3.19 -3.23 -6.70
N TRP A 111 -3.38 -4.43 -7.24
CA TRP A 111 -2.26 -5.31 -7.59
C TRP A 111 -1.71 -4.98 -8.97
N ARG A 112 -0.49 -4.46 -9.05
CA ARG A 112 0.20 -4.09 -10.30
C ARG A 112 0.03 -5.12 -11.42
N ALA A 113 0.13 -6.42 -11.12
CA ALA A 113 0.01 -7.50 -12.11
C ALA A 113 -1.36 -7.58 -12.83
N LYS A 114 -2.37 -6.86 -12.34
CA LYS A 114 -3.70 -6.80 -12.98
C LYS A 114 -3.87 -5.59 -13.89
N TRP A 115 -2.91 -4.68 -13.92
CA TRP A 115 -2.96 -3.43 -14.67
C TRP A 115 -1.96 -3.46 -15.82
N SER A 116 -2.46 -3.19 -17.01
CA SER A 116 -1.65 -2.86 -18.18
C SER A 116 -1.68 -1.35 -18.33
N VAL A 117 -0.49 -0.75 -18.33
CA VAL A 117 -0.31 0.70 -18.30
C VAL A 117 0.62 1.10 -19.44
N THR A 118 0.19 2.08 -20.22
CA THR A 118 1.00 2.70 -21.26
C THR A 118 0.92 4.21 -21.08
N LEU A 119 2.07 4.87 -20.94
CA LEU A 119 2.16 6.30 -20.66
C LEU A 119 3.05 7.01 -21.67
N ALA A 120 2.74 8.29 -21.89
CA ALA A 120 3.66 9.28 -22.44
C ALA A 120 3.51 10.58 -21.65
N LEU A 121 4.58 11.34 -21.51
CA LEU A 121 4.58 12.60 -20.74
C LEU A 121 5.18 13.72 -21.58
N THR A 122 4.51 14.87 -21.59
CA THR A 122 5.09 16.16 -21.99
C THR A 122 5.12 17.09 -20.78
N ASP A 123 5.65 18.31 -20.93
CA ASP A 123 5.70 19.27 -19.82
C ASP A 123 4.32 19.68 -19.29
N THR A 124 3.27 19.56 -20.11
CA THR A 124 1.90 20.01 -19.76
C THR A 124 0.88 18.88 -19.70
N MET A 125 1.15 17.74 -20.33
CA MET A 125 0.16 16.67 -20.53
C MET A 125 0.73 15.31 -20.13
N ALA A 126 -0.03 14.56 -19.34
CA ALA A 126 0.20 13.13 -19.12
C ALA A 126 -0.80 12.33 -19.95
N TYR A 127 -0.31 11.56 -20.91
CA TYR A 127 -1.12 10.69 -21.75
C TYR A 127 -1.08 9.28 -21.19
N TYR A 128 -2.24 8.63 -21.13
CA TYR A 128 -2.32 7.30 -20.57
C TYR A 128 -3.35 6.42 -21.27
N LEU A 129 -3.03 5.13 -21.34
CA LEU A 129 -3.97 4.05 -21.63
C LEU A 129 -3.81 2.99 -20.55
N ILE A 130 -4.93 2.67 -19.91
CA ILE A 130 -4.96 1.71 -18.81
C ILE A 130 -6.01 0.65 -19.12
N SER A 131 -5.61 -0.61 -18.99
CA SER A 131 -6.52 -1.74 -19.21
C SER A 131 -6.24 -2.87 -18.24
N PRO A 132 -7.23 -3.74 -17.97
CA PRO A 132 -6.99 -4.97 -17.23
C PRO A 132 -6.07 -5.92 -18.01
N VAL A 133 -5.16 -6.61 -17.32
CA VAL A 133 -4.30 -7.66 -17.91
C VAL A 133 -5.07 -8.86 -18.49
N PRO A 134 -6.20 -9.33 -17.93
CA PRO A 134 -7.02 -10.31 -18.64
C PRO A 134 -7.76 -9.72 -19.87
N TYR A 135 -7.54 -8.44 -20.19
CA TYR A 135 -8.28 -7.66 -21.18
C TYR A 135 -9.77 -7.52 -20.84
N TRP A 136 -10.44 -6.58 -21.53
CA TRP A 136 -11.82 -6.25 -21.23
C TRP A 136 -12.79 -7.39 -21.57
N ASP A 137 -12.56 -8.09 -22.66
CA ASP A 137 -13.48 -9.10 -23.17
C ASP A 137 -13.60 -10.30 -22.22
N TRP A 138 -12.47 -10.75 -21.65
CA TRP A 138 -12.49 -11.81 -20.63
C TRP A 138 -13.27 -11.39 -19.37
N ILE A 139 -13.11 -10.14 -18.91
CA ILE A 139 -13.85 -9.65 -17.73
C ILE A 139 -15.35 -9.57 -18.03
N ILE A 140 -15.73 -9.17 -19.23
CA ILE A 140 -17.11 -9.11 -19.71
C ILE A 140 -17.73 -10.51 -19.75
N GLU A 141 -17.04 -11.49 -20.35
CA GLU A 141 -17.49 -12.88 -20.44
C GLU A 141 -17.69 -13.53 -19.06
N ASN A 142 -16.91 -13.11 -18.06
CA ASN A 142 -16.96 -13.62 -16.70
C ASN A 142 -17.87 -12.80 -15.76
N ALA A 143 -18.65 -11.85 -16.29
CA ALA A 143 -19.58 -11.05 -15.50
C ALA A 143 -20.73 -11.91 -14.97
N ARG A 144 -20.83 -12.07 -13.64
CA ARG A 144 -21.81 -12.97 -13.00
C ARG A 144 -23.25 -12.44 -12.99
N THR A 145 -23.44 -11.13 -13.15
CA THR A 145 -24.75 -10.47 -13.05
C THR A 145 -24.93 -9.41 -14.13
N PRO A 146 -26.17 -9.09 -14.56
CA PRO A 146 -26.43 -8.00 -15.50
C PRO A 146 -25.90 -6.65 -15.00
N LYS A 147 -26.01 -6.39 -13.68
CA LYS A 147 -25.47 -5.18 -13.05
C LYS A 147 -23.94 -5.10 -13.17
N SER A 148 -23.24 -6.20 -12.89
CA SER A 148 -21.78 -6.23 -13.05
C SER A 148 -21.37 -6.06 -14.52
N LEU A 149 -22.11 -6.68 -15.45
CA LEU A 149 -21.85 -6.55 -16.88
C LEU A 149 -21.96 -5.08 -17.32
N GLN A 150 -23.05 -4.39 -16.96
CA GLN A 150 -23.23 -2.98 -17.29
C GLN A 150 -22.11 -2.10 -16.71
N ALA A 151 -21.71 -2.35 -15.45
CA ALA A 151 -20.62 -1.63 -14.81
C ALA A 151 -19.28 -1.85 -15.55
N ILE A 152 -18.97 -3.09 -15.92
CA ILE A 152 -17.75 -3.44 -16.67
C ILE A 152 -17.77 -2.78 -18.06
N THR A 153 -18.89 -2.81 -18.78
CA THR A 153 -19.02 -2.18 -20.09
C THR A 153 -18.81 -0.66 -20.01
N SER A 154 -19.36 -0.01 -18.98
CA SER A 154 -19.16 1.44 -18.75
C SER A 154 -17.69 1.76 -18.46
N LEU A 155 -17.00 0.90 -17.70
CA LEU A 155 -15.57 1.04 -17.46
C LEU A 155 -14.74 0.83 -18.74
N LYS A 156 -15.12 -0.15 -19.58
CA LYS A 156 -14.49 -0.37 -20.90
C LYS A 156 -14.65 0.86 -21.80
N GLU A 157 -15.81 1.49 -21.81
CA GLU A 157 -16.04 2.72 -22.59
C GLU A 157 -15.13 3.86 -22.10
N LYS A 158 -15.02 4.05 -20.79
CA LYS A 158 -14.21 5.12 -20.19
C LYS A 158 -12.70 4.93 -20.36
N TYR A 159 -12.20 3.70 -20.13
CA TYR A 159 -10.76 3.38 -20.06
C TYR A 159 -10.24 2.60 -21.27
N GLY A 160 -11.11 2.15 -22.17
CA GLY A 160 -10.72 1.43 -23.39
C GLY A 160 -10.13 2.33 -24.47
N GLN A 161 -10.16 3.65 -24.28
CA GLN A 161 -9.56 4.64 -25.17
C GLN A 161 -8.41 5.36 -24.47
N PRO A 162 -7.36 5.77 -25.22
CA PRO A 162 -6.32 6.60 -24.65
C PRO A 162 -6.86 7.95 -24.18
N ARG A 163 -6.24 8.49 -23.14
CA ARG A 163 -6.66 9.73 -22.48
C ARG A 163 -5.48 10.67 -22.32
N ALA A 164 -5.79 11.95 -22.26
CA ALA A 164 -4.83 13.03 -22.05
C ALA A 164 -5.27 13.85 -20.84
N PHE A 165 -4.41 13.88 -19.83
CA PHE A 165 -4.61 14.66 -18.62
C PHE A 165 -3.74 15.92 -18.66
N ASN A 166 -4.37 17.08 -18.61
CA ASN A 166 -3.64 18.34 -18.49
C ASN A 166 -3.25 18.59 -17.03
N VAL A 167 -1.94 18.66 -16.77
CA VAL A 167 -1.39 18.76 -15.41
C VAL A 167 -1.79 20.07 -14.73
N TYR A 168 -1.99 21.16 -15.48
CA TYR A 168 -2.31 22.47 -14.94
C TYR A 168 -3.81 22.70 -14.78
N THR A 169 -4.61 22.38 -15.80
CA THR A 169 -6.07 22.60 -15.77
C THR A 169 -6.82 21.47 -15.07
N LYS A 170 -6.15 20.36 -14.78
CA LYS A 170 -6.74 19.14 -14.20
C LYS A 170 -7.89 18.57 -15.02
N THR A 171 -7.85 18.78 -16.33
CA THR A 171 -8.86 18.26 -17.27
C THR A 171 -8.39 16.95 -17.88
N ASP A 172 -9.28 15.97 -17.90
CA ASP A 172 -9.05 14.65 -18.47
C ASP A 172 -9.96 14.44 -19.69
N THR A 173 -9.37 14.23 -20.86
CA THR A 173 -10.09 14.08 -22.13
C THR A 173 -9.67 12.83 -22.88
N ALA A 174 -10.62 12.15 -23.50
CA ALA A 174 -10.31 11.09 -24.44
C ALA A 174 -9.61 11.67 -25.68
N ILE A 175 -8.67 10.91 -26.24
CA ILE A 175 -7.96 11.26 -27.47
C ILE A 175 -7.97 10.09 -28.45
N ASP A 176 -7.74 10.36 -29.72
CA ASP A 176 -7.69 9.33 -30.72
C ASP A 176 -6.42 8.46 -30.60
N THR A 177 -6.56 7.19 -30.93
CA THR A 177 -5.49 6.20 -30.83
C THR A 177 -4.29 6.51 -31.72
N THR A 178 -4.50 7.16 -32.88
CA THR A 178 -3.42 7.51 -33.80
C THR A 178 -2.52 8.58 -33.20
N THR A 179 -3.11 9.65 -32.64
CA THR A 179 -2.38 10.69 -31.91
C THR A 179 -1.63 10.11 -30.73
N PHE A 180 -2.27 9.24 -29.94
CA PHE A 180 -1.61 8.58 -28.81
C PHE A 180 -0.40 7.73 -29.26
N ASN A 181 -0.54 6.91 -30.29
CA ASN A 181 0.55 6.08 -30.80
C ASN A 181 1.73 6.91 -31.31
N ASN A 182 1.46 8.04 -31.98
CA ASN A 182 2.51 8.96 -32.43
C ASN A 182 3.30 9.57 -31.26
N LEU A 183 2.64 9.83 -30.13
CA LEU A 183 3.30 10.30 -28.90
C LEU A 183 4.14 9.19 -28.26
N LEU A 184 3.64 7.95 -28.23
CA LEU A 184 4.38 6.81 -27.66
C LEU A 184 5.68 6.51 -28.41
N ILE A 185 5.71 6.71 -29.73
CA ILE A 185 6.95 6.55 -30.52
C ILE A 185 8.04 7.52 -30.05
N LYS A 186 7.65 8.71 -29.59
CA LYS A 186 8.57 9.76 -29.12
C LYS A 186 8.88 9.65 -27.62
N SER A 187 8.05 8.94 -26.86
CA SER A 187 8.15 8.87 -25.41
C SER A 187 9.31 7.98 -24.97
N GLU A 188 10.16 8.49 -24.11
CA GLU A 188 11.20 7.69 -23.45
C GLU A 188 10.65 6.99 -22.21
N LYS A 189 10.92 5.68 -22.11
CA LYS A 189 10.52 4.89 -20.94
C LYS A 189 11.50 5.11 -19.79
N CYS A 190 10.99 5.22 -18.58
CA CYS A 190 11.80 5.34 -17.38
C CYS A 190 12.11 3.96 -16.79
N ASP A 191 13.37 3.75 -16.38
CA ASP A 191 13.76 2.58 -15.60
C ASP A 191 13.11 2.63 -14.20
N LEU A 192 12.35 1.59 -13.87
CA LEU A 192 11.67 1.50 -12.58
C LEU A 192 12.64 1.42 -11.40
N THR A 193 13.84 0.88 -11.58
CA THR A 193 14.80 0.74 -10.47
C THR A 193 15.29 2.11 -10.02
N SER A 194 15.69 2.95 -10.98
CA SER A 194 16.17 4.31 -10.71
C SER A 194 15.10 5.19 -10.07
N ILE A 195 13.87 5.19 -10.62
CA ILE A 195 12.78 5.98 -10.04
C ILE A 195 12.35 5.47 -8.67
N ASN A 196 12.23 4.15 -8.46
CA ASN A 196 11.84 3.61 -7.15
C ASN A 196 12.85 3.98 -6.06
N ARG A 197 14.14 4.10 -6.40
CA ARG A 197 15.15 4.60 -5.46
C ARG A 197 14.87 6.05 -5.04
N GLN A 198 14.53 6.92 -5.99
CA GLN A 198 14.18 8.32 -5.67
C GLN A 198 12.86 8.42 -4.91
N LEU A 199 11.84 7.65 -5.32
CA LEU A 199 10.54 7.61 -4.65
C LEU A 199 10.60 7.05 -3.23
N ALA A 200 11.61 6.20 -2.93
CA ALA A 200 11.85 5.69 -1.58
C ALA A 200 12.32 6.77 -0.59
N GLU A 201 12.70 7.96 -1.08
CA GLU A 201 13.06 9.12 -0.26
C GLU A 201 11.86 10.04 0.00
N ILE A 202 10.80 9.95 -0.80
CA ILE A 202 9.61 10.79 -0.68
C ILE A 202 8.81 10.41 0.56
N PRO A 203 8.52 11.36 1.48
CA PRO A 203 7.75 11.10 2.69
C PRO A 203 6.45 10.35 2.41
N LEU A 204 6.10 9.38 3.26
CA LEU A 204 4.87 8.61 3.05
C LEU A 204 3.60 9.46 3.17
N ALA A 205 3.66 10.59 3.88
CA ALA A 205 2.56 11.55 3.91
C ALA A 205 2.26 12.15 2.53
N ASP A 206 3.27 12.38 1.69
CA ASP A 206 3.11 12.92 0.33
C ASP A 206 2.48 11.90 -0.63
N TRP A 207 2.45 10.62 -0.24
CA TRP A 207 1.68 9.57 -0.89
C TRP A 207 0.22 9.50 -0.40
N ASP A 208 -0.24 10.44 0.42
CA ASP A 208 -1.48 10.36 1.22
C ASP A 208 -1.53 9.12 2.13
N LEU A 209 -0.38 8.64 2.63
CA LEU A 209 -0.30 7.52 3.57
C LEU A 209 -0.08 8.04 4.99
N ILE A 210 -1.12 8.70 5.53
CA ILE A 210 -1.12 9.37 6.82
C ILE A 210 -1.62 8.40 7.90
N LEU A 211 -0.78 8.11 8.90
CA LEU A 211 -1.06 7.09 9.92
C LEU A 211 -2.35 7.36 10.70
N ASP A 212 -2.50 8.58 11.21
CA ASP A 212 -3.62 8.98 12.07
C ASP A 212 -4.97 8.97 11.33
N GLU A 213 -4.96 9.23 10.03
CA GLU A 213 -6.17 9.17 9.19
C GLU A 213 -6.56 7.72 8.86
N ILE A 214 -5.58 6.85 8.63
CA ILE A 214 -5.82 5.48 8.19
C ILE A 214 -6.14 4.55 9.36
N TYR A 215 -5.40 4.67 10.47
CA TYR A 215 -5.51 3.75 11.60
C TYR A 215 -5.06 4.41 12.91
N PRO A 216 -5.87 5.31 13.49
CA PRO A 216 -5.47 6.11 14.65
C PRO A 216 -5.11 5.25 15.87
N LYS A 217 -3.97 5.56 16.47
CA LYS A 217 -3.42 4.96 17.69
C LYS A 217 -2.65 6.01 18.48
N SER A 218 -2.33 5.73 19.74
CA SER A 218 -1.44 6.61 20.48
C SER A 218 -0.01 6.58 19.91
N ASP A 219 0.68 7.72 19.96
CA ASP A 219 2.09 7.81 19.57
C ASP A 219 2.97 6.78 20.31
N ARG A 220 2.63 6.50 21.57
CA ARG A 220 3.35 5.52 22.38
C ARG A 220 3.26 4.12 21.77
N GLU A 221 2.06 3.67 21.41
CA GLU A 221 1.86 2.34 20.81
C GLU A 221 2.65 2.21 19.50
N TYR A 222 2.60 3.22 18.63
CA TYR A 222 3.38 3.21 17.39
C TYR A 222 4.89 3.15 17.61
N ILE A 223 5.38 3.89 18.60
CA ILE A 223 6.81 3.89 18.96
C ILE A 223 7.22 2.53 19.52
N GLU A 224 6.44 1.94 20.43
CA GLU A 224 6.72 0.61 21.00
C GLU A 224 6.72 -0.48 19.90
N GLU A 225 5.72 -0.48 19.01
CA GLU A 225 5.67 -1.38 17.86
C GLU A 225 6.91 -1.28 16.97
N THR A 226 7.47 -0.07 16.86
CA THR A 226 8.67 0.23 16.07
C THR A 226 9.94 -0.23 16.78
N ILE A 227 10.09 0.05 18.08
CA ILE A 227 11.25 -0.36 18.89
C ILE A 227 11.38 -1.88 18.91
N TYR A 228 10.28 -2.59 19.17
CA TYR A 228 10.30 -4.05 19.36
C TYR A 228 10.08 -4.85 18.06
N LEU A 229 10.01 -4.16 16.90
CA LEU A 229 9.71 -4.78 15.59
C LEU A 229 8.44 -5.65 15.58
N ILE A 230 7.46 -5.31 16.42
CA ILE A 230 6.17 -6.01 16.47
C ILE A 230 5.44 -5.82 15.15
N ASN A 231 5.50 -4.60 14.60
CA ASN A 231 5.06 -4.33 13.25
C ASN A 231 6.16 -4.71 12.25
N SER A 232 5.93 -5.76 11.47
CA SER A 232 6.90 -6.27 10.51
C SER A 232 7.08 -5.38 9.27
N SER A 233 6.13 -4.48 8.96
CA SER A 233 6.20 -3.59 7.80
C SER A 233 7.26 -2.51 7.99
N SER A 234 8.32 -2.56 7.17
CA SER A 234 9.36 -1.53 7.15
C SER A 234 8.83 -0.16 6.70
N LYS A 235 7.84 -0.14 5.80
CA LYS A 235 7.18 1.10 5.35
C LYS A 235 6.29 1.69 6.46
N THR A 236 5.58 0.87 7.24
CA THR A 236 4.84 1.40 8.40
C THR A 236 5.80 1.98 9.44
N ARG A 237 6.89 1.28 9.77
CA ARG A 237 7.91 1.82 10.70
C ARG A 237 8.52 3.13 10.18
N ARG A 238 8.79 3.22 8.88
CA ARG A 238 9.21 4.47 8.23
C ARG A 238 8.19 5.59 8.45
N ALA A 239 6.90 5.32 8.24
CA ALA A 239 5.83 6.30 8.49
C ALA A 239 5.81 6.77 9.95
N VAL A 240 6.03 5.86 10.92
CA VAL A 240 6.12 6.22 12.34
C VAL A 240 7.29 7.16 12.59
N VAL A 241 8.46 6.88 11.99
CA VAL A 241 9.63 7.77 12.13
C VAL A 241 9.32 9.17 11.56
N GLU A 242 8.81 9.22 10.33
CA GLU A 242 8.52 10.47 9.60
C GLU A 242 7.41 11.32 10.23
N GLN A 243 6.33 10.68 10.68
CA GLN A 243 5.10 11.38 11.06
C GLN A 243 4.93 11.56 12.58
N ILE A 244 5.58 10.71 13.39
CA ILE A 244 5.41 10.67 14.85
C ILE A 244 6.72 11.00 15.57
N ILE A 245 7.80 10.25 15.31
CA ILE A 245 9.07 10.41 16.04
C ILE A 245 9.74 11.74 15.68
N ALA A 246 9.69 12.15 14.41
CA ALA A 246 10.24 13.43 13.96
C ALA A 246 9.63 14.66 14.66
N LYS A 247 8.42 14.54 15.24
CA LYS A 247 7.75 15.62 15.99
C LYS A 247 8.13 15.63 17.48
N LYS A 248 8.95 14.68 17.94
CA LYS A 248 9.36 14.57 19.35
C LYS A 248 10.54 15.48 19.66
N ARG A 249 10.67 15.83 20.93
CA ARG A 249 11.86 16.56 21.42
C ARG A 249 13.09 15.66 21.32
N LYS A 250 14.25 16.27 21.09
CA LYS A 250 15.56 15.59 21.00
C LYS A 250 15.79 14.56 22.10
N SER A 251 15.54 14.91 23.37
CA SER A 251 15.69 14.00 24.51
C SER A 251 14.80 12.76 24.45
N LYS A 252 13.60 12.87 23.86
CA LYS A 252 12.73 11.69 23.67
C LYS A 252 13.22 10.83 22.50
N ILE A 253 13.77 11.42 21.44
CA ILE A 253 14.39 10.68 20.34
C ILE A 253 15.62 9.90 20.85
N GLU A 254 16.48 10.53 21.65
CA GLU A 254 17.62 9.87 22.32
C GLU A 254 17.16 8.71 23.23
N SER A 255 16.07 8.90 23.99
CA SER A 255 15.46 7.83 24.79
C SER A 255 15.00 6.65 23.93
N ILE A 256 14.37 6.90 22.78
CA ILE A 256 13.91 5.83 21.87
C ILE A 256 15.09 5.02 21.35
N LEU A 257 16.18 5.68 20.92
CA LEU A 257 17.39 4.98 20.46
C LEU A 257 18.01 4.13 21.58
N LYS A 258 18.07 4.68 22.80
CA LYS A 258 18.54 3.94 23.97
C LYS A 258 17.66 2.71 24.23
N GLU A 259 16.34 2.85 24.19
CA GLU A 259 15.40 1.73 24.35
C GLU A 259 15.61 0.64 23.28
N MET A 260 15.89 1.01 22.02
CA MET A 260 16.24 0.05 20.96
C MET A 260 17.57 -0.66 21.25
N ASP A 261 18.59 0.04 21.73
CA ASP A 261 19.88 -0.55 22.08
C ASP A 261 19.79 -1.47 23.30
N ASP A 262 19.04 -1.07 24.33
CA ASP A 262 18.76 -1.86 25.53
C ASP A 262 18.01 -3.16 25.14
N TYR A 263 16.98 -3.05 24.28
CA TYR A 263 16.26 -4.23 23.78
C TYR A 263 17.17 -5.15 22.96
N LYS A 264 17.94 -4.62 22.01
CA LYS A 264 18.93 -5.39 21.22
C LYS A 264 19.90 -6.15 22.14
N ASN A 265 20.39 -5.51 23.19
CA ASN A 265 21.35 -6.12 24.12
C ASN A 265 20.70 -7.15 25.08
N SER A 266 19.38 -7.09 25.26
CA SER A 266 18.63 -8.11 26.01
C SER A 266 18.40 -9.41 25.21
N LEU A 267 18.56 -9.39 23.89
CA LEU A 267 18.39 -10.56 23.03
C LEU A 267 19.66 -11.41 23.01
N GLU A 268 19.48 -12.72 23.05
CA GLU A 268 20.54 -13.69 22.79
C GLU A 268 20.70 -13.97 21.28
N GLU A 269 21.84 -14.54 20.87
CA GLU A 269 22.00 -15.02 19.49
C GLU A 269 21.09 -16.23 19.22
N PRO A 270 20.46 -16.34 18.03
CA PRO A 270 20.63 -15.50 16.83
C PRO A 270 19.67 -14.30 16.76
N TRP A 271 18.79 -14.12 17.75
CA TRP A 271 17.73 -13.10 17.73
C TRP A 271 18.28 -11.68 17.72
N LYS A 272 19.40 -11.46 18.43
CA LYS A 272 20.14 -10.20 18.40
C LYS A 272 20.56 -9.82 16.98
N SER A 273 21.24 -10.72 16.27
CA SER A 273 21.64 -10.51 14.87
C SER A 273 20.45 -10.25 13.94
N ILE A 274 19.35 -10.99 14.11
CA ILE A 274 18.12 -10.80 13.32
C ILE A 274 17.50 -9.42 13.58
N TYR A 275 17.45 -9.01 14.85
CA TYR A 275 16.93 -7.71 15.24
C TYR A 275 17.78 -6.59 14.64
N GLU A 276 19.11 -6.68 14.78
CA GLU A 276 20.04 -5.68 14.23
C GLU A 276 19.85 -5.52 12.72
N GLN A 277 19.78 -6.63 11.98
CA GLN A 277 19.56 -6.60 10.54
C GLN A 277 18.22 -5.94 10.16
N LYS A 278 17.13 -6.29 10.86
CA LYS A 278 15.77 -5.79 10.55
C LYS A 278 15.50 -4.36 11.01
N SER A 279 16.14 -3.93 12.10
CA SER A 279 15.98 -2.60 12.68
C SER A 279 16.94 -1.56 12.11
N LYS A 280 18.07 -1.97 11.53
CA LYS A 280 19.14 -1.07 11.03
C LYS A 280 18.63 0.18 10.31
N LYS A 281 17.82 0.00 9.26
CA LYS A 281 17.28 1.14 8.49
C LYS A 281 16.45 2.09 9.35
N THR A 282 15.57 1.54 10.20
CA THR A 282 14.73 2.33 11.11
C THR A 282 15.58 3.05 12.15
N TYR A 283 16.57 2.39 12.73
CA TYR A 283 17.51 2.97 13.70
C TYR A 283 18.28 4.14 13.08
N ASP A 284 18.85 3.95 11.88
CA ASP A 284 19.58 4.99 11.15
C ASP A 284 18.70 6.20 10.83
N GLN A 285 17.44 5.96 10.43
CA GLN A 285 16.46 7.02 10.19
C GLN A 285 16.16 7.82 11.47
N ILE A 286 15.92 7.15 12.61
CA ILE A 286 15.69 7.84 13.89
C ILE A 286 16.93 8.64 14.29
N LYS A 287 18.13 8.06 14.13
CA LYS A 287 19.40 8.71 14.45
C LYS A 287 19.66 9.97 13.62
N SER A 288 19.23 10.00 12.35
CA SER A 288 19.36 11.20 11.50
C SER A 288 18.51 12.40 11.93
N LEU A 289 17.62 12.23 12.92
CA LEU A 289 16.78 13.32 13.47
C LEU A 289 17.48 14.12 14.60
N LEU A 290 18.70 13.74 15.00
CA LEU A 290 19.46 14.34 16.12
C LEU A 290 20.52 15.34 15.68
#